data_AF-A0A934HRB3-F1
#
_entry.id   AF-A0A934HRB3-F1
#
_cell.length_a   1.000
_cell.length_b   1.000
_cell.length_c   1.000
_cell.angle_alpha   90.00
_cell.angle_beta   90.00
_cell.angle_gamma   90.00
#
_symmetry.space_group_name_H-M   'P 1'
#
loop_
_entity.id
_entity.type
_entity.pdbx_description
1 polymer ?
#
loop_
_entity_poly.entity_id
_entity_poly.type
_entity_poly.pdbx_seq_one_letter_code
_entity_poly.pdbx_strand_id
1 'polypeptide(L)'
;MNSIMSKVSYLSGLVDGLSIDESTKEGRILTEIVSVLKDIAVEISEISESQKVVQEYIDAIDEDLAELQEDFYDEDYELYEDEGDNFIQLECPNCGDTVYVDKDIIAKGEEITCPNCHKKIATKNCCCE
;
A
#
# COMPACT_ATOMS: atom_id res chain seq x y z
N MET A 1 4.45 32.19 -8.38
CA MET A 1 5.36 31.36 -7.56
C MET A 1 6.71 31.36 -8.26
N ASN A 2 7.77 31.87 -7.63
CA ASN A 2 9.11 31.84 -8.25
C ASN A 2 9.67 30.42 -8.08
N SER A 3 9.89 29.69 -9.18
CA SER A 3 10.51 28.37 -9.15
C SER A 3 11.92 28.47 -8.57
N ILE A 4 12.44 27.35 -8.04
CA ILE A 4 13.83 27.31 -7.55
C ILE A 4 14.79 27.74 -8.68
N MET A 5 14.53 27.31 -9.91
CA MET A 5 15.24 27.75 -11.10
C MET A 5 15.27 29.28 -11.26
N SER A 6 14.12 29.95 -11.12
CA SER A 6 14.06 31.42 -11.21
C SER A 6 14.85 32.11 -10.10
N LYS A 7 14.83 31.57 -8.87
CA LYS A 7 15.57 32.13 -7.73
C LYS A 7 17.08 31.97 -7.91
N VAL A 8 17.54 30.81 -8.37
CA VAL A 8 18.96 30.55 -8.62
C VAL A 8 19.46 31.33 -9.83
N SER A 9 18.65 31.48 -10.88
CA SER A 9 18.99 32.32 -12.03
C SER A 9 19.16 33.79 -11.63
N TYR A 10 18.28 34.30 -10.76
CA TYR A 10 18.44 35.64 -10.19
C TYR A 10 19.72 35.78 -9.36
N LEU A 11 20.03 34.79 -8.51
CA LEU A 11 21.27 34.78 -7.72
C LEU A 11 22.52 34.75 -8.61
N SER A 12 22.50 33.98 -9.69
CA SER A 12 23.58 33.97 -10.68
C SER A 12 23.79 35.36 -11.29
N GLY A 13 22.72 36.03 -11.72
CA GLY A 13 22.83 37.37 -12.30
C GLY A 13 23.37 38.40 -11.31
N LEU A 14 23.06 38.27 -10.01
CA LEU A 14 23.65 39.10 -8.97
C LEU A 14 25.15 38.85 -8.83
N VAL A 15 25.57 37.58 -8.82
CA VAL A 15 26.98 37.17 -8.72
C VAL A 15 27.79 37.67 -9.92
N ASP A 16 27.23 37.54 -11.12
CA ASP A 16 27.84 38.06 -12.35
C ASP A 16 27.99 39.59 -12.30
N GLY A 17 26.98 40.30 -11.77
CA GLY A 17 26.99 41.76 -11.62
C GLY A 17 27.92 42.28 -10.52
N LEU A 18 28.27 41.45 -9.54
CA LEU A 18 29.16 41.78 -8.42
C LEU A 18 30.64 41.82 -8.83
N SER A 19 30.99 41.35 -10.04
CA SER A 19 32.38 41.28 -10.51
C SER A 19 33.32 40.59 -9.51
N ILE A 20 32.89 39.43 -9.01
CA ILE A 20 33.65 38.65 -8.02
C ILE A 20 35.01 38.27 -8.60
N ASP A 21 36.08 38.51 -7.84
CA ASP A 21 37.43 38.08 -8.21
C ASP A 21 37.60 36.57 -7.95
N GLU A 22 37.47 35.77 -9.01
CA GLU A 22 37.68 34.32 -9.01
C GLU A 22 39.13 33.89 -8.79
N SER A 23 40.08 34.83 -8.67
CA SER A 23 41.45 34.50 -8.23
C SER A 23 41.53 34.31 -6.71
N THR A 24 40.58 34.88 -5.96
CA THR A 24 40.50 34.74 -4.50
C THR A 24 39.89 33.40 -4.09
N LYS A 25 40.21 32.91 -2.90
CA LYS A 25 39.65 31.65 -2.40
C LYS A 25 38.14 31.78 -2.18
N GLU A 26 37.73 32.91 -1.63
CA GLU A 26 36.35 33.28 -1.34
C GLU A 26 35.53 33.41 -2.63
N GLY A 27 36.08 34.06 -3.65
CA GLY A 27 35.41 34.23 -4.95
C GLY A 27 35.17 32.90 -5.65
N ARG A 28 36.16 32.00 -5.66
CA ARG A 28 36.00 30.63 -6.18
C ARG A 28 34.90 29.87 -5.44
N ILE A 29 34.92 29.89 -4.10
CA ILE A 29 33.92 29.19 -3.30
C ILE A 29 32.51 29.71 -3.61
N LEU A 30 32.32 31.02 -3.73
CA LEU A 30 31.01 31.61 -4.04
C LEU A 30 30.51 31.21 -5.44
N THR A 31 31.37 31.26 -6.45
CA THR A 31 31.02 30.83 -7.82
C THR A 31 30.63 29.36 -7.86
N GLU A 32 31.41 28.48 -7.20
CA GLU A 32 31.10 27.05 -7.13
C GLU A 32 29.80 26.77 -6.38
N ILE A 33 29.53 27.45 -5.26
CA ILE A 33 28.24 27.33 -4.55
C ILE A 33 27.07 27.67 -5.47
N VAL A 34 27.18 28.75 -6.24
CA VAL A 34 26.12 29.17 -7.17
C VAL A 34 25.96 28.17 -8.32
N SER A 35 27.06 27.58 -8.79
CA SER A 35 27.02 26.51 -9.79
C SER A 35 26.27 25.29 -9.25
N VAL A 36 26.63 24.80 -8.07
CA VAL A 36 25.95 23.67 -7.42
C VAL A 36 24.46 23.95 -7.21
N LEU A 37 24.11 25.19 -6.85
CA LEU A 37 22.70 25.59 -6.72
C LEU A 37 21.95 25.54 -8.05
N LYS A 38 22.61 25.84 -9.19
CA LYS A 38 22.00 25.71 -10.53
C LYS A 38 21.73 24.25 -10.85
N ASP A 39 22.71 23.39 -10.60
CA ASP A 39 22.58 21.95 -10.85
C ASP A 39 21.44 21.37 -10.01
N ILE A 40 21.38 21.70 -8.71
CA ILE A 40 20.27 21.31 -7.83
C ILE A 40 18.92 21.82 -8.38
N ALA A 41 18.86 23.04 -8.92
CA ALA A 41 17.62 23.57 -9.47
C ALA A 41 17.14 22.82 -10.73
N VAL A 42 18.08 22.37 -11.57
CA VAL A 42 17.80 21.52 -12.74
C VAL A 42 17.28 20.17 -12.28
N GLU A 43 18.02 19.47 -11.43
CA GLU A 43 17.67 18.14 -10.91
C GLU A 43 16.31 18.14 -10.22
N ILE A 44 16.00 19.15 -9.39
CA ILE A 44 14.68 19.28 -8.75
C ILE A 44 13.56 19.43 -9.80
N SER A 45 13.82 20.15 -10.88
CA SER A 45 12.84 20.35 -11.95
C SER A 45 12.57 19.04 -12.69
N GLU A 46 13.61 18.23 -12.95
CA GLU A 46 13.50 16.92 -13.58
C GLU A 46 12.79 15.90 -12.68
N ILE A 47 13.09 15.91 -11.38
CA ILE A 47 12.38 15.10 -10.37
C ILE A 47 10.90 15.48 -10.35
N SER A 48 10.58 16.78 -10.34
CA SER A 48 9.19 17.25 -10.32
C SER A 48 8.42 16.79 -11.56
N GLU A 49 9.05 16.70 -12.73
CA GLU A 49 8.41 16.21 -13.94
C GLU A 49 8.22 14.69 -13.88
N SER A 50 9.24 13.96 -13.43
CA SER A 50 9.16 12.50 -13.22
C SER A 50 8.05 12.14 -12.23
N GLN A 51 7.86 12.95 -11.17
CA GLN A 51 6.79 12.75 -10.19
C GLN A 51 5.41 12.89 -10.82
N LYS A 52 5.20 13.82 -11.75
CA LYS A 52 3.91 13.95 -12.46
C LYS A 52 3.59 12.71 -13.27
N VAL A 53 4.58 12.17 -13.98
CA VAL A 53 4.42 10.92 -14.75
C VAL A 53 4.06 9.76 -13.83
N VAL A 54 4.70 9.66 -12.66
CA VAL A 54 4.34 8.64 -11.66
C VAL A 54 2.92 8.83 -11.14
N GLN A 55 2.50 10.07 -10.92
CA GLN A 55 1.13 10.37 -10.50
C GLN A 55 0.11 9.95 -11.55
N GLU A 56 0.35 10.25 -12.84
CA GLU A 56 -0.51 9.80 -13.93
C GLU A 56 -0.63 8.27 -13.99
N TYR A 57 0.46 7.54 -13.72
CA TYR A 57 0.43 6.08 -13.66
C TYR A 57 -0.34 5.55 -12.45
N ILE A 58 -0.24 6.23 -11.29
CA ILE A 58 -1.03 5.88 -10.10
C ILE A 58 -2.51 6.13 -10.35
N ASP A 59 -2.87 7.25 -10.96
CA ASP A 59 -4.24 7.59 -11.30
C ASP A 59 -4.82 6.52 -12.27
N ALA A 60 -4.04 6.07 -13.25
CA ALA A 60 -4.45 4.98 -14.14
C ALA A 60 -4.66 3.65 -13.41
N ILE A 61 -3.78 3.29 -12.45
CA ILE A 61 -3.98 2.09 -11.63
C ILE A 61 -5.25 2.22 -10.77
N ASP A 62 -5.53 3.40 -10.23
CA ASP A 62 -6.72 3.65 -9.41
C ASP A 62 -8.00 3.45 -10.25
N GLU A 63 -8.01 3.95 -11.49
CA GLU A 63 -9.09 3.72 -12.45
C GLU A 63 -9.27 2.23 -12.78
N ASP A 64 -8.19 1.52 -13.11
CA ASP A 64 -8.21 0.08 -13.41
C ASP A 64 -8.74 -0.74 -12.20
N LEU A 65 -8.34 -0.36 -10.97
CA LEU A 65 -8.80 -1.01 -9.75
C LEU A 65 -10.27 -0.72 -9.46
N ALA A 66 -10.75 0.48 -9.78
CA ALA A 66 -12.16 0.82 -9.64
C ALA A 66 -13.04 -0.02 -10.58
N GLU A 67 -12.61 -0.22 -11.83
CA GLU A 67 -13.31 -1.10 -12.78
C GLU A 67 -13.37 -2.55 -12.26
N LEU A 68 -12.26 -3.09 -11.75
CA LEU A 68 -12.26 -4.41 -11.12
C LEU A 68 -13.15 -4.46 -9.87
N GLN A 69 -13.24 -3.37 -9.12
CA GLN A 69 -14.10 -3.33 -7.94
C GLN A 69 -15.58 -3.40 -8.35
N GLU A 70 -15.99 -2.69 -9.39
CA GLU A 70 -17.37 -2.77 -9.91
C GLU A 70 -17.68 -4.20 -10.39
N ASP A 71 -16.79 -4.83 -11.16
CA ASP A 71 -16.97 -6.19 -11.67
C ASP A 71 -17.10 -7.26 -10.56
N PHE A 72 -16.33 -7.13 -9.46
CA PHE A 72 -16.33 -8.13 -8.40
C PHE A 72 -17.34 -7.83 -7.29
N TYR A 73 -17.60 -6.56 -6.95
CA TYR A 73 -18.41 -6.20 -5.79
C TYR A 73 -19.88 -5.92 -6.08
N ASP A 74 -20.29 -5.62 -7.31
CA ASP A 74 -21.70 -5.31 -7.63
C ASP A 74 -22.55 -6.54 -8.04
N GLU A 75 -21.98 -7.71 -8.36
CA GLU A 75 -22.78 -8.89 -8.75
C GLU A 75 -22.68 -10.13 -7.83
N ASP A 76 -21.68 -10.27 -6.94
CA ASP A 76 -21.47 -11.56 -6.21
C ASP A 76 -21.18 -11.47 -4.70
N TYR A 77 -21.27 -10.30 -4.04
CA TYR A 77 -21.07 -10.20 -2.58
C TYR A 77 -22.35 -10.23 -1.73
N GLU A 78 -23.54 -10.33 -2.34
CA GLU A 78 -24.78 -10.73 -1.63
C GLU A 78 -25.00 -12.26 -1.62
N LEU A 79 -24.00 -13.06 -1.99
CA LEU A 79 -24.08 -14.53 -1.95
C LEU A 79 -23.20 -15.18 -0.88
N TYR A 80 -22.38 -14.41 -0.15
CA TYR A 80 -21.51 -14.93 0.90
C TYR A 80 -21.92 -14.56 2.34
N GLU A 81 -23.11 -13.98 2.54
CA GLU A 81 -23.69 -13.87 3.91
C GLU A 81 -24.41 -15.16 4.37
N ASP A 82 -24.55 -16.20 3.53
CA ASP A 82 -25.22 -17.46 3.92
C ASP A 82 -24.27 -18.68 4.04
N GLU A 83 -23.02 -18.60 3.58
CA GLU A 83 -22.05 -19.70 3.81
C GLU A 83 -21.38 -19.67 5.18
N GLY A 84 -21.41 -18.52 5.87
CA GLY A 84 -21.00 -18.43 7.28
C GLY A 84 -21.99 -19.09 8.24
N ASP A 85 -23.22 -19.33 7.79
CA ASP A 85 -24.29 -19.90 8.61
C ASP A 85 -24.42 -21.42 8.46
N ASN A 86 -23.67 -22.06 7.56
CA ASN A 86 -23.67 -23.53 7.44
C ASN A 86 -22.55 -24.22 8.22
N PHE A 87 -21.60 -23.49 8.80
CA PHE A 87 -20.50 -24.08 9.58
C PHE A 87 -20.54 -23.63 11.04
N ILE A 88 -20.20 -24.55 11.96
CA ILE A 88 -19.94 -24.25 13.36
C ILE A 88 -18.45 -24.46 13.68
N GLN A 89 -17.95 -23.59 14.54
CA GLN A 89 -16.59 -23.67 15.06
C GLN A 89 -16.57 -24.56 16.32
N LEU A 90 -15.77 -25.63 16.30
CA LEU A 90 -15.60 -26.56 17.42
C LEU A 90 -14.12 -26.65 17.79
N GLU A 91 -13.83 -26.56 19.09
CA GLU A 91 -12.48 -26.81 19.60
C GLU A 91 -12.29 -28.32 19.82
N CYS A 92 -11.22 -28.90 19.28
CA CYS A 92 -10.93 -30.31 19.46
C CYS A 92 -10.46 -30.57 20.90
N PRO A 93 -11.17 -31.40 21.70
CA PRO A 93 -10.81 -31.64 23.11
C PRO A 93 -9.50 -32.42 23.28
N ASN A 94 -8.95 -32.96 22.20
CA ASN A 94 -7.73 -33.77 22.26
C ASN A 94 -6.45 -33.00 21.90
N CYS A 95 -6.55 -31.94 21.08
CA CYS A 95 -5.36 -31.17 20.67
C CYS A 95 -5.52 -29.65 20.79
N GLY A 96 -6.72 -29.14 21.10
CA GLY A 96 -6.99 -27.70 21.24
C GLY A 96 -7.13 -26.95 19.91
N ASP A 97 -7.07 -27.65 18.79
CA ASP A 97 -7.24 -27.01 17.48
C ASP A 97 -8.71 -26.72 17.19
N THR A 98 -8.91 -25.59 16.53
CA THR A 98 -10.21 -25.17 16.05
C THR A 98 -10.55 -25.83 14.72
N VAL A 99 -11.69 -26.52 14.67
CA VAL A 99 -12.21 -27.24 13.51
C VAL A 99 -13.53 -26.62 13.08
N TYR A 100 -13.69 -26.38 11.79
CA TYR A 100 -14.94 -25.91 11.19
C TYR A 100 -15.72 -27.11 10.67
N VAL A 101 -16.98 -27.25 11.07
CA VAL A 101 -17.82 -28.41 10.74
C VAL A 101 -19.16 -27.93 10.23
N ASP A 102 -19.64 -28.56 9.16
CA ASP A 102 -20.96 -28.30 8.59
C ASP A 102 -22.09 -28.67 9.59
N LYS A 103 -23.07 -27.77 9.76
CA LYS A 103 -24.24 -27.96 10.63
C LYS A 103 -25.05 -29.20 10.20
N ASP A 104 -25.05 -29.57 8.91
CA ASP A 104 -25.72 -30.76 8.41
C ASP A 104 -25.11 -32.06 8.93
N ILE A 105 -23.77 -32.12 9.04
CA ILE A 105 -23.05 -33.30 9.57
C ILE A 105 -23.41 -33.52 11.05
N ILE A 106 -23.57 -32.41 11.78
CA ILE A 106 -23.97 -32.42 13.19
C ILE A 106 -25.45 -32.82 13.33
N ALA A 107 -26.33 -32.27 12.49
CA ALA A 107 -27.75 -32.61 12.48
C ALA A 107 -28.01 -34.09 12.12
N LYS A 108 -27.18 -34.66 11.23
CA LYS A 108 -27.21 -36.10 10.88
C LYS A 108 -26.56 -37.00 11.93
N GLY A 109 -25.86 -36.42 12.91
CA GLY A 109 -25.19 -37.16 13.99
C GLY A 109 -23.99 -37.99 13.51
N GLU A 110 -23.32 -37.55 12.44
CA GLU A 110 -22.16 -38.24 11.88
C GLU A 110 -20.90 -38.08 12.76
N GLU A 111 -19.97 -39.03 12.67
CA GLU A 111 -18.74 -39.00 13.45
C GLU A 111 -17.73 -38.00 12.87
N ILE A 112 -17.49 -36.91 13.59
CA ILE A 112 -16.50 -35.90 13.21
C ILE A 112 -15.11 -36.33 13.68
N THR A 113 -14.14 -36.31 12.77
CA THR A 113 -12.73 -36.58 13.07
C THR A 113 -11.90 -35.32 12.93
N CYS A 114 -11.08 -35.01 13.95
CA CYS A 114 -10.19 -33.86 13.91
C CYS A 114 -9.12 -34.01 12.80
N PRO A 115 -8.92 -33.02 11.91
CA PRO A 115 -7.89 -33.07 10.88
C PRO A 115 -6.46 -33.09 11.43
N ASN A 116 -6.24 -32.49 12.60
CA ASN A 116 -4.91 -32.39 13.21
C ASN A 116 -4.51 -33.66 13.98
N CYS A 117 -5.37 -34.14 14.89
CA CYS A 117 -5.03 -35.28 15.75
C CYS A 117 -5.70 -36.61 15.37
N HIS A 118 -6.54 -36.61 14.33
CA HIS A 118 -7.29 -37.78 13.84
C HIS A 118 -8.14 -38.52 14.89
N LYS A 119 -8.42 -37.88 16.03
CA LYS A 119 -9.34 -38.40 17.05
C LYS A 119 -10.75 -37.85 16.84
N LYS A 120 -11.73 -38.63 17.28
CA LYS A 120 -13.14 -38.28 17.19
C LYS A 120 -13.46 -37.10 18.11
N ILE A 121 -14.25 -36.15 17.62
CA ILE A 121 -14.77 -35.01 18.38
C ILE A 121 -16.17 -35.39 18.87
N ALA A 122 -16.40 -35.39 20.19
CA ALA A 122 -17.70 -35.72 20.76
C ALA A 122 -18.63 -34.50 20.68
N THR A 123 -19.66 -34.55 19.83
CA THR A 123 -20.65 -33.48 19.60
C THR A 123 -21.71 -33.36 20.70
N LYS A 124 -21.60 -34.13 21.78
CA LYS A 124 -22.70 -34.38 22.74
C LYS A 124 -23.10 -33.21 23.64
N ASN A 125 -22.53 -32.01 23.48
CA ASN A 125 -22.75 -30.88 24.40
C ASN A 125 -22.75 -29.48 23.76
N CYS A 126 -22.96 -29.34 22.44
CA CYS A 126 -23.26 -28.02 21.88
C CYS A 126 -24.72 -27.68 22.17
N CYS A 127 -24.94 -26.91 23.23
CA CYS A 127 -26.22 -26.43 23.73
C CYS A 127 -27.10 -25.85 22.61
N CYS A 128 -28.25 -26.50 22.37
CA CYS A 128 -29.43 -25.80 21.91
C CYS A 128 -30.16 -25.27 23.15
N GLU A 129 -29.98 -23.98 23.45
CA GLU A 129 -31.01 -23.14 24.09
C GLU A 129 -31.23 -21.92 23.20
#